data_AF-A0AAU7VBX4-F1
#
_entry.id   AF-A0AAU7VBX4-F1
#
_cell.length_a   1.000
_cell.length_b   1.000
_cell.length_c   1.000
_cell.angle_alpha   90.00
_cell.angle_beta   90.00
_cell.angle_gamma   90.00
#
_symmetry.space_group_name_H-M   'P 1'
#
loop_
_entity.id
_entity.type
_entity.pdbx_description
1 polymer ?
#
loop_
_entity_poly.entity_id
_entity_poly.type
_entity_poly.pdbx_seq_one_letter_code
_entity_poly.pdbx_strand_id
1 'polypeptide(L)'
;MRLVAFDLDDTLAPSKSELPPSMGTALRSLLARVPVCVISGGNFAQFESQLLAGLNAEEVLLERLHLMPTCGTQYLRRQQGRWDQVYEEALSPEQKQRAIAALTVAAHDLGLWETDPWGDIIEDRHTQITFSALGQQAPLAAKKAWDPTGEKKAALVRLLSPALPDLEVRGGGSTSVDITARGVDKAYGMRKLVEQTGIAPERMLFIGDRLDEGGNDYPVKAAGWPTRAVGGWEETLTVIEELLAD
;
A
#
# COMPACT_ATOMS: atom_id res chain seq x y z
N MET A 1 -1.35 22.32 -7.65
CA MET A 1 -0.90 21.07 -7.00
C MET A 1 0.62 21.11 -6.79
N ARG A 2 1.16 20.51 -5.72
CA ARG A 2 2.62 20.48 -5.43
C ARG A 2 3.19 19.07 -5.21
N LEU A 3 2.36 18.06 -4.97
CA LEU A 3 2.76 16.65 -4.88
C LEU A 3 1.56 15.78 -5.28
N VAL A 4 1.84 14.65 -5.93
CA VAL A 4 0.83 13.62 -6.21
C VAL A 4 1.20 12.34 -5.47
N ALA A 5 0.28 11.82 -4.66
CA ALA A 5 0.41 10.56 -3.97
C ALA A 5 -0.45 9.50 -4.64
N PHE A 6 0.08 8.30 -4.77
CA PHE A 6 -0.63 7.16 -5.37
C PHE A 6 -0.63 5.99 -4.40
N ASP A 7 -1.73 5.25 -4.35
CA ASP A 7 -1.64 3.83 -4.02
C ASP A 7 -0.83 3.07 -5.08
N LEU A 8 -0.35 1.88 -4.75
CA LEU A 8 0.39 1.01 -5.67
C LEU A 8 -0.51 -0.03 -6.36
N ASP A 9 -1.08 -0.93 -5.57
CA ASP A 9 -1.80 -2.10 -6.06
C ASP A 9 -3.13 -1.68 -6.72
N ASP A 10 -3.39 -2.19 -7.92
CA ASP A 10 -4.54 -1.85 -8.78
C ASP A 10 -4.69 -0.35 -9.11
N THR A 11 -3.76 0.52 -8.67
CA THR A 11 -3.70 1.95 -8.96
C THR A 11 -2.55 2.30 -9.91
N LEU A 12 -1.32 1.83 -9.66
CA LEU A 12 -0.17 2.02 -10.56
C LEU A 12 0.18 0.75 -11.34
N ALA A 13 -0.04 -0.42 -10.72
CA ALA A 13 0.21 -1.71 -11.34
C ALA A 13 -0.90 -2.69 -10.94
N PRO A 14 -1.17 -3.75 -11.72
CA PRO A 14 -2.02 -4.84 -11.24
C PRO A 14 -1.52 -5.36 -9.88
N SER A 15 -2.42 -5.70 -8.96
CA SER A 15 -2.07 -6.12 -7.59
C SER A 15 -0.88 -7.11 -7.54
N LYS A 16 0.16 -6.76 -6.77
CA LYS A 16 1.41 -7.49 -6.58
C LYS A 16 2.15 -7.86 -7.87
N SER A 17 2.08 -7.02 -8.90
CA SER A 17 2.70 -7.25 -10.21
C SER A 17 3.64 -6.11 -10.60
N GLU A 18 4.49 -6.36 -11.59
CA GLU A 18 5.43 -5.35 -12.12
C GLU A 18 4.71 -4.15 -12.76
N LEU A 19 5.33 -2.97 -12.64
CA LEU A 19 4.87 -1.72 -13.22
C LEU A 19 4.75 -1.85 -14.75
N PRO A 20 3.57 -1.63 -15.34
CA PRO A 20 3.43 -1.62 -16.79
C PRO A 20 4.36 -0.58 -17.46
N PRO A 21 4.99 -0.89 -18.60
CA PRO A 21 5.91 0.05 -19.26
C PRO A 21 5.31 1.43 -19.59
N SER A 22 4.01 1.47 -19.92
CA SER A 22 3.26 2.70 -20.12
C SER A 22 3.17 3.53 -18.83
N MET A 23 2.89 2.89 -17.69
CA MET A 23 2.85 3.56 -16.39
C MET A 23 4.23 4.08 -15.98
N GLY A 24 5.30 3.31 -16.20
CA GLY A 24 6.67 3.81 -15.97
C GLY A 24 6.97 5.09 -16.75
N THR A 25 6.51 5.17 -18.00
CA THR A 25 6.66 6.37 -18.84
C THR A 25 5.84 7.55 -18.33
N ALA A 26 4.59 7.31 -17.94
CA ALA A 26 3.71 8.33 -17.37
C ALA A 26 4.27 8.88 -16.05
N LEU A 27 4.70 8.01 -15.13
CA LEU A 27 5.28 8.39 -13.84
C LEU A 27 6.57 9.19 -14.01
N ARG A 28 7.47 8.83 -14.93
CA ARG A 28 8.68 9.64 -15.22
C ARG A 28 8.32 11.04 -15.69
N SER A 29 7.31 11.16 -16.55
CA SER A 29 6.83 12.45 -17.05
C SER A 29 6.24 13.30 -15.92
N LEU A 30 5.48 12.68 -15.01
CA LEU A 30 4.93 13.36 -13.83
C LEU A 30 6.02 13.78 -12.84
N LEU A 31 6.98 12.89 -12.54
CA LEU A 31 8.15 13.16 -11.70
C LEU A 31 8.99 14.33 -12.22
N ALA A 32 9.02 14.56 -13.54
CA ALA A 32 9.69 15.73 -14.12
C ALA A 32 8.98 17.05 -13.77
N ARG A 33 7.68 17.03 -13.46
CA ARG A 33 6.89 18.23 -13.11
C ARG A 33 6.72 18.41 -11.62
N VAL A 34 6.38 17.37 -10.87
CA VAL A 34 6.08 17.43 -9.42
C VAL A 34 6.67 16.22 -8.68
N PRO A 35 7.03 16.35 -7.39
CA PRO A 35 7.30 15.19 -6.55
C PRO A 35 6.12 14.21 -6.55
N VAL A 36 6.45 12.92 -6.55
CA VAL A 36 5.47 11.83 -6.51
C VAL A 36 5.70 11.03 -5.24
N CYS A 37 4.63 10.66 -4.54
CA CYS A 37 4.65 9.69 -3.46
C CYS A 37 3.94 8.42 -3.89
N VAL A 38 4.53 7.26 -3.58
CA VAL A 38 3.83 5.97 -3.65
C VAL A 38 3.72 5.42 -2.23
N ILE A 39 2.51 5.12 -1.81
CA ILE A 39 2.18 4.57 -0.50
C ILE A 39 1.41 3.28 -0.68
N SER A 40 1.77 2.22 0.04
CA SER A 40 1.10 0.91 -0.06
C SER A 40 1.26 0.14 1.25
N GLY A 41 0.44 -0.87 1.47
CA GLY A 41 0.65 -1.84 2.54
C GLY A 41 1.88 -2.73 2.32
N GLY A 42 2.40 -2.81 1.09
CA GLY A 42 3.58 -3.63 0.76
C GLY A 42 4.87 -3.20 1.46
N ASN A 43 5.80 -4.13 1.64
CA ASN A 43 7.15 -3.84 2.15
C ASN A 43 8.06 -3.22 1.09
N PHE A 44 9.26 -2.78 1.46
CA PHE A 44 10.19 -2.18 0.50
C PHE A 44 10.60 -3.11 -0.65
N ALA A 45 10.78 -4.42 -0.40
CA ALA A 45 11.10 -5.39 -1.47
C ALA A 45 9.98 -5.49 -2.53
N GLN A 46 8.73 -5.33 -2.11
CA GLN A 46 7.60 -5.20 -3.04
C GLN A 46 7.66 -3.91 -3.84
N PHE A 47 8.09 -2.79 -3.25
CA PHE A 47 8.32 -1.56 -4.01
C PHE A 47 9.46 -1.73 -5.02
N GLU A 48 10.54 -2.41 -4.64
CA GLU A 48 11.66 -2.69 -5.55
C GLU A 48 11.21 -3.48 -6.77
N SER A 49 10.49 -4.59 -6.55
CA SER A 49 10.02 -5.47 -7.63
C SER A 49 8.87 -4.87 -8.45
N GLN A 50 7.87 -4.26 -7.79
CA GLN A 50 6.66 -3.82 -8.46
C GLN A 50 6.78 -2.44 -9.08
N LEU A 51 7.49 -1.50 -8.42
CA LEU A 51 7.57 -0.12 -8.87
C LEU A 51 8.94 0.18 -9.49
N LEU A 52 10.01 -0.01 -8.72
CA LEU A 52 11.33 0.52 -9.07
C LEU A 52 11.98 -0.19 -10.25
N ALA A 53 11.85 -1.53 -10.33
CA ALA A 53 12.38 -2.33 -11.42
C ALA A 53 11.83 -1.92 -12.79
N GLY A 54 10.53 -1.58 -12.86
CA GLY A 54 9.86 -1.14 -14.10
C GLY A 54 9.94 0.36 -14.37
N LEU A 55 10.25 1.19 -13.35
CA LEU A 55 10.20 2.65 -13.46
C LEU A 55 11.29 3.21 -14.39
N ASN A 56 12.49 2.63 -14.42
CA ASN A 56 13.59 3.02 -15.32
C ASN A 56 13.84 4.55 -15.36
N ALA A 57 13.79 5.21 -14.20
CA ALA A 57 13.97 6.65 -14.08
C ALA A 57 15.43 7.04 -13.83
N GLU A 58 15.82 8.21 -14.32
CA GLU A 58 17.12 8.82 -14.01
C GLU A 58 17.20 9.24 -12.54
N GLU A 59 18.42 9.33 -12.01
CA GLU A 59 18.67 9.63 -10.58
C GLU A 59 17.96 10.90 -10.11
N VAL A 60 17.98 11.97 -10.92
CA VAL A 60 17.30 13.24 -10.59
C VAL A 60 15.79 13.10 -10.44
N LEU A 61 15.16 12.16 -11.15
CA LEU A 61 13.73 11.87 -11.01
C LEU A 61 13.47 10.96 -9.80
N LEU A 62 14.35 10.01 -9.53
CA LEU A 62 14.26 9.15 -8.34
C LEU A 62 14.40 9.98 -7.05
N GLU A 63 15.23 11.02 -7.03
CA GLU A 63 15.31 12.01 -5.95
C GLU A 63 13.99 12.78 -5.74
N ARG A 64 13.04 12.72 -6.66
CA ARG A 64 11.69 13.34 -6.50
C ARG A 64 10.63 12.34 -6.09
N LEU A 65 11.00 11.06 -5.97
CA LEU A 65 10.11 9.97 -5.57
C LEU A 65 10.15 9.74 -4.05
N HIS A 66 8.99 9.73 -3.44
CA HIS A 66 8.77 9.43 -2.03
C HIS A 66 8.17 8.02 -1.92
N LEU A 67 8.79 7.15 -1.12
CA LEU A 67 8.28 5.79 -0.94
C LEU A 67 7.80 5.61 0.50
N MET A 68 6.57 5.15 0.65
CA MET A 68 5.93 4.92 1.94
C MET A 68 5.39 3.50 2.05
N PRO A 69 6.26 2.49 2.23
CA PRO A 69 5.84 1.12 2.49
C PRO A 69 5.00 1.00 3.77
N THR A 70 4.25 -0.09 3.89
CA THR A 70 3.50 -0.44 5.11
C THR A 70 2.64 0.71 5.65
N CYS A 71 1.86 1.32 4.75
CA CYS A 71 0.97 2.47 5.02
C CYS A 71 1.70 3.69 5.61
N GLY A 72 2.97 3.88 5.28
CA GLY A 72 3.76 5.02 5.74
C GLY A 72 4.36 4.88 7.13
N THR A 73 4.39 3.68 7.70
CA THR A 73 5.22 3.37 8.89
C THR A 73 6.70 3.24 8.55
N GLN A 74 7.01 3.14 7.26
CA GLN A 74 8.34 3.33 6.71
C GLN A 74 8.32 4.50 5.73
N TYR A 75 9.42 5.22 5.64
CA TYR A 75 9.61 6.27 4.65
C TYR A 75 11.03 6.23 4.11
N LEU A 76 11.14 6.12 2.79
CA LEU A 76 12.42 6.04 2.10
C LEU A 76 12.56 7.16 1.08
N ARG A 77 13.80 7.63 0.95
CA ARG A 77 14.18 8.68 0.01
C ARG A 77 15.43 8.28 -0.76
N ARG A 78 15.46 8.66 -2.03
CA ARG A 78 16.66 8.51 -2.85
C ARG A 78 17.64 9.62 -2.51
N GLN A 79 18.84 9.25 -2.08
CA GLN A 79 19.95 10.17 -1.80
C GLN A 79 21.26 9.51 -2.24
N GLN A 80 22.14 10.26 -2.90
CA GLN A 80 23.48 9.79 -3.26
C GLN A 80 23.49 8.44 -4.02
N GLY A 81 22.52 8.18 -4.90
CA GLY A 81 22.49 6.93 -5.65
C GLY A 81 21.98 5.72 -4.86
N ARG A 82 21.37 5.90 -3.68
CA ARG A 82 20.79 4.81 -2.87
C ARG A 82 19.47 5.21 -2.23
N TRP A 83 18.68 4.19 -1.87
CA TRP A 83 17.47 4.37 -1.05
C TRP A 83 17.85 4.37 0.42
N ASP A 84 17.68 5.52 1.07
CA ASP A 84 17.92 5.70 2.48
C ASP A 84 16.59 5.69 3.24
N GLN A 85 16.53 4.86 4.29
CA GLN A 85 15.39 4.78 5.20
C GLN A 85 15.44 5.96 6.17
N VAL A 86 14.52 6.90 5.99
CA VAL A 86 14.43 8.12 6.82
C VAL A 86 13.85 7.78 8.19
N TYR A 87 12.83 6.90 8.23
CA TYR A 87 12.32 6.32 9.46
C TYR A 87 11.67 4.94 9.22
N GLU A 88 11.55 4.17 10.31
CA GLU A 88 10.81 2.91 10.41
C GLU A 88 10.20 2.80 11.82
N GLU A 89 8.91 2.50 11.87
CA GLU A 89 8.13 2.42 13.12
C GLU A 89 7.78 0.96 13.40
N ALA A 90 8.78 0.19 13.84
CA ALA A 90 8.67 -1.25 14.02
C ALA A 90 7.66 -1.64 15.12
N LEU A 91 6.94 -2.74 14.88
CA LEU A 91 6.17 -3.41 15.93
C LEU A 91 7.12 -4.08 16.93
N SER A 92 6.72 -4.11 18.20
CA SER A 92 7.49 -4.85 19.20
C SER A 92 7.45 -6.36 18.93
N PRO A 93 8.46 -7.13 19.37
CA PRO A 93 8.45 -8.59 19.22
C PRO A 93 7.18 -9.24 19.80
N GLU A 94 6.68 -8.72 20.92
CA GLU A 94 5.45 -9.20 21.57
C GLU A 94 4.22 -8.92 20.69
N GLN A 95 4.10 -7.71 20.14
CA GLN A 95 3.00 -7.36 19.25
C GLN A 95 2.97 -8.27 18.02
N LYS A 96 4.14 -8.51 17.40
CA LYS A 96 4.28 -9.42 16.26
C LYS A 96 3.85 -10.84 16.62
N GLN A 97 4.36 -11.38 17.72
CA GLN A 97 4.03 -12.75 18.14
C GLN A 97 2.52 -12.91 18.40
N ARG A 98 1.89 -11.95 19.09
CA ARG A 98 0.44 -11.98 19.33
C ARG A 98 -0.36 -11.86 18.04
N ALA A 99 0.03 -10.95 17.14
CA ALA A 99 -0.64 -10.76 15.85
C ALA A 99 -0.59 -12.03 15.00
N ILE A 100 0.58 -12.66 14.90
CA ILE A 100 0.78 -13.92 14.16
C ILE A 100 -0.07 -15.03 14.78
N ALA A 101 -0.02 -15.22 16.10
CA ALA A 101 -0.80 -16.26 16.78
C ALA A 101 -2.31 -16.06 16.59
N ALA A 102 -2.80 -14.84 16.75
CA ALA A 102 -4.22 -14.51 16.55
C ALA A 102 -4.65 -14.74 15.10
N LEU A 103 -3.84 -14.33 14.12
CA LEU A 103 -4.09 -14.57 12.69
C LEU A 103 -4.20 -16.05 12.38
N THR A 104 -3.24 -16.87 12.84
CA THR A 104 -3.23 -18.31 12.58
C THR A 104 -4.49 -18.97 13.13
N VAL A 105 -4.85 -18.70 14.39
CA VAL A 105 -6.06 -19.29 15.00
C VAL A 105 -7.32 -18.83 14.26
N ALA A 106 -7.49 -17.52 14.06
CA ALA A 106 -8.67 -16.96 13.41
C ALA A 106 -8.85 -17.46 11.96
N ALA A 107 -7.76 -17.55 11.19
CA ALA A 107 -7.80 -18.05 9.83
C ALA A 107 -8.16 -19.54 9.78
N HIS A 108 -7.68 -20.36 10.72
CA HIS A 108 -8.10 -21.77 10.82
C HIS A 108 -9.57 -21.91 11.22
N ASP A 109 -10.02 -21.18 12.24
CA ASP A 109 -11.41 -21.23 12.74
C ASP A 109 -12.43 -20.83 11.66
N LEU A 110 -12.05 -19.88 10.81
CA LEU A 110 -12.88 -19.43 9.68
C LEU A 110 -12.71 -20.27 8.41
N GLY A 111 -11.83 -21.28 8.41
CA GLY A 111 -11.53 -22.11 7.24
C GLY A 111 -10.87 -21.33 6.09
N LEU A 112 -10.11 -20.29 6.41
CA LEU A 112 -9.42 -19.41 5.45
C LEU A 112 -7.93 -19.75 5.27
N TRP A 113 -7.40 -20.70 6.04
CA TRP A 113 -6.00 -21.12 5.94
C TRP A 113 -5.79 -22.10 4.78
N GLU A 114 -5.06 -21.67 3.75
CA GLU A 114 -4.72 -22.51 2.60
C GLU A 114 -3.67 -23.58 2.98
N THR A 115 -3.90 -24.80 2.52
CA THR A 115 -3.02 -25.95 2.79
C THR A 115 -1.88 -26.08 1.79
N ASP A 116 -2.08 -25.58 0.57
CA ASP A 116 -1.06 -25.54 -0.48
C ASP A 116 -0.88 -24.11 -1.03
N PRO A 117 -0.35 -23.18 -0.21
CA PRO A 117 -0.27 -21.78 -0.59
C PRO A 117 0.87 -21.50 -1.56
N TRP A 118 0.71 -20.49 -2.40
CA TRP A 118 1.78 -19.95 -3.22
C TRP A 118 2.68 -19.05 -2.37
N GLY A 119 3.69 -19.65 -1.74
CA GLY A 119 4.58 -18.99 -0.79
C GLY A 119 3.94 -18.79 0.59
N ASP A 120 4.58 -18.01 1.45
CA ASP A 120 4.14 -17.87 2.84
C ASP A 120 2.78 -17.19 2.96
N ILE A 121 1.95 -17.67 3.90
CA ILE A 121 0.66 -17.06 4.23
C ILE A 121 0.86 -15.82 5.10
N ILE A 122 1.74 -15.89 6.10
CA ILE A 122 2.04 -14.79 7.01
C ILE A 122 3.42 -14.22 6.67
N GLU A 123 3.49 -12.90 6.52
CA GLU A 123 4.72 -12.16 6.27
C GLU A 123 4.92 -11.09 7.36
N ASP A 124 6.09 -11.10 8.02
CA ASP A 124 6.52 -10.03 8.93
C ASP A 124 7.30 -8.97 8.13
N ARG A 125 6.72 -7.79 7.99
CA ARG A 125 7.28 -6.62 7.29
C ARG A 125 7.91 -5.61 8.26
N HIS A 126 8.28 -6.06 9.46
CA HIS A 126 8.76 -5.30 10.60
C HIS A 126 7.76 -4.35 11.27
N THR A 127 7.18 -3.46 10.50
CA THR A 127 6.19 -2.46 10.95
C THR A 127 4.74 -2.94 10.77
N GLN A 128 4.57 -4.09 10.11
CA GLN A 128 3.29 -4.67 9.75
C GLN A 128 3.40 -6.20 9.70
N ILE A 129 2.38 -6.91 10.20
CA ILE A 129 2.18 -8.34 9.91
C ILE A 129 1.11 -8.46 8.84
N THR A 130 1.37 -9.21 7.79
CA THR A 130 0.43 -9.40 6.67
C THR A 130 0.07 -10.85 6.50
N PHE A 131 -1.23 -11.15 6.55
CA PHE A 131 -1.78 -12.42 6.11
C PHE A 131 -2.20 -12.32 4.65
N SER A 132 -1.84 -13.30 3.81
CA SER A 132 -2.33 -13.49 2.44
C SER A 132 -2.93 -14.89 2.34
N ALA A 133 -4.25 -14.99 2.15
CA ALA A 133 -4.96 -16.26 2.26
C ALA A 133 -4.46 -17.37 1.33
N LEU A 134 -4.04 -17.02 0.11
CA LEU A 134 -3.50 -17.96 -0.88
C LEU A 134 -1.97 -18.00 -0.91
N GLY A 135 -1.28 -17.33 0.02
CA GLY A 135 0.15 -17.09 -0.02
C GLY A 135 0.54 -15.81 -0.79
N GLN A 136 1.71 -15.26 -0.48
CA GLN A 136 2.17 -13.98 -1.05
C GLN A 136 2.29 -14.00 -2.58
N GLN A 137 2.65 -15.15 -3.15
CA GLN A 137 3.01 -15.35 -4.56
C GLN A 137 1.85 -15.86 -5.43
N ALA A 138 0.61 -15.91 -4.91
CA ALA A 138 -0.52 -16.46 -5.65
C ALA A 138 -0.80 -15.68 -6.96
N PRO A 139 -1.20 -16.36 -8.05
CA PRO A 139 -1.55 -15.70 -9.31
C PRO A 139 -2.72 -14.73 -9.17
N LEU A 140 -2.71 -13.65 -9.95
CA LEU A 140 -3.74 -12.60 -9.88
C LEU A 140 -5.17 -13.13 -10.07
N ALA A 141 -5.38 -14.05 -11.03
CA ALA A 141 -6.68 -14.64 -11.30
C ALA A 141 -7.23 -15.41 -10.08
N ALA A 142 -6.37 -16.17 -9.39
CA ALA A 142 -6.75 -16.88 -8.17
C ALA A 142 -7.06 -15.90 -7.02
N LYS A 143 -6.23 -14.87 -6.86
CA LYS A 143 -6.43 -13.79 -5.87
C LYS A 143 -7.78 -13.09 -6.04
N LYS A 144 -8.13 -12.68 -7.26
CA LYS A 144 -9.40 -12.00 -7.56
C LYS A 144 -10.62 -12.91 -7.35
N ALA A 145 -10.50 -14.20 -7.62
CA ALA A 145 -11.59 -15.17 -7.46
C ALA A 145 -11.84 -15.57 -5.99
N TRP A 146 -10.89 -15.35 -5.09
CA TRP A 146 -10.94 -15.89 -3.73
C TRP A 146 -11.99 -15.24 -2.82
N ASP A 147 -12.09 -13.92 -2.84
CA ASP A 147 -13.02 -13.14 -2.00
C ASP A 147 -13.58 -11.93 -2.77
N PRO A 148 -14.37 -12.17 -3.85
CA PRO A 148 -14.86 -11.10 -4.72
C PRO A 148 -15.81 -10.13 -4.00
N THR A 149 -16.46 -10.57 -2.93
CA THR A 149 -17.35 -9.75 -2.10
C THR A 149 -16.63 -9.05 -0.94
N GLY A 150 -15.43 -9.50 -0.58
CA GLY A 150 -14.70 -9.01 0.59
C GLY A 150 -15.21 -9.57 1.93
N GLU A 151 -16.21 -10.45 1.93
CA GLU A 151 -16.85 -10.97 3.14
C GLU A 151 -15.89 -11.83 3.97
N LYS A 152 -14.99 -12.60 3.33
CA LYS A 152 -14.02 -13.45 4.04
C LYS A 152 -13.02 -12.59 4.81
N LYS A 153 -12.43 -11.58 4.17
CA LYS A 153 -11.55 -10.62 4.85
C LYS A 153 -12.29 -9.87 5.94
N ALA A 154 -13.50 -9.41 5.69
CA ALA A 154 -14.30 -8.70 6.69
C ALA A 154 -14.59 -9.57 7.93
N ALA A 155 -14.85 -10.87 7.74
CA ALA A 155 -15.01 -11.81 8.85
C ALA A 155 -13.73 -11.97 9.67
N LEU A 156 -12.58 -12.11 9.00
CA LEU A 156 -11.28 -12.20 9.67
C LEU A 156 -10.94 -10.92 10.45
N VAL A 157 -11.13 -9.74 9.85
CA VAL A 157 -10.94 -8.44 10.51
C VAL A 157 -11.84 -8.31 11.74
N ARG A 158 -13.11 -8.68 11.63
CA ARG A 158 -14.09 -8.60 12.74
C ARG A 158 -13.71 -9.50 13.91
N LEU A 159 -13.13 -10.67 13.64
CA LEU A 159 -12.68 -11.60 14.69
C LEU A 159 -11.39 -11.11 15.37
N LEU A 160 -10.45 -10.55 14.61
CA LEU A 160 -9.13 -10.14 15.11
C LEU A 160 -9.13 -8.80 15.85
N SER A 161 -9.91 -7.83 15.36
CA SER A 161 -9.93 -6.46 15.92
C SER A 161 -10.13 -6.42 17.46
N PRO A 162 -11.10 -7.14 18.07
CA PRO A 162 -11.24 -7.15 19.53
C PRO A 162 -10.14 -7.93 20.25
N ALA A 163 -9.46 -8.86 19.58
CA ALA A 163 -8.37 -9.65 20.17
C ALA A 163 -7.04 -8.90 20.23
N LEU A 164 -6.88 -7.83 19.43
CA LEU A 164 -5.67 -7.03 19.32
C LEU A 164 -5.96 -5.53 19.53
N PRO A 165 -6.43 -5.10 20.72
CA PRO A 165 -6.97 -3.75 20.93
C PRO A 165 -5.96 -2.59 20.81
N ASP A 166 -4.67 -2.89 20.90
CA ASP A 166 -3.53 -1.99 20.73
C ASP A 166 -2.93 -2.01 19.32
N LEU A 167 -3.49 -2.80 18.42
CA LEU A 167 -3.11 -2.87 17.01
C LEU A 167 -4.30 -2.46 16.12
N GLU A 168 -4.00 -2.16 14.88
CA GLU A 168 -4.99 -1.89 13.83
C GLU A 168 -5.06 -3.12 12.92
N VAL A 169 -6.28 -3.58 12.59
CA VAL A 169 -6.48 -4.73 11.66
C VAL A 169 -7.33 -4.27 10.49
N ARG A 170 -6.82 -4.42 9.25
CA ARG A 170 -7.49 -3.93 8.04
C ARG A 170 -7.39 -4.92 6.89
N GLY A 171 -8.41 -4.93 6.04
CA GLY A 171 -8.33 -5.65 4.77
C GLY A 171 -7.36 -4.93 3.80
N GLY A 172 -6.52 -5.70 3.12
CA GLY A 172 -5.56 -5.20 2.12
C GLY A 172 -5.62 -6.02 0.83
N GLY A 173 -5.56 -5.33 -0.32
CA GLY A 173 -5.58 -5.96 -1.65
C GLY A 173 -6.72 -6.98 -1.84
N SER A 174 -6.51 -7.99 -2.68
CA SER A 174 -7.53 -9.02 -2.97
C SER A 174 -7.66 -10.09 -1.88
N THR A 175 -6.55 -10.58 -1.33
CA THR A 175 -6.53 -11.74 -0.42
C THR A 175 -5.87 -11.46 0.95
N SER A 176 -5.57 -10.20 1.25
CA SER A 176 -4.72 -9.87 2.40
C SER A 176 -5.49 -9.23 3.57
N VAL A 177 -4.98 -9.44 4.78
CA VAL A 177 -5.33 -8.70 5.99
C VAL A 177 -4.03 -8.24 6.64
N ASP A 178 -3.94 -6.94 6.87
CA ASP A 178 -2.77 -6.27 7.40
C ASP A 178 -3.01 -5.91 8.87
N ILE A 179 -1.98 -6.11 9.70
CA ILE A 179 -1.96 -5.73 11.11
C ILE A 179 -0.80 -4.77 11.37
N THR A 180 -1.12 -3.56 11.82
CA THR A 180 -0.17 -2.48 12.08
C THR A 180 -0.34 -1.92 13.50
N ALA A 181 0.49 -0.96 13.90
CA ALA A 181 0.25 -0.22 15.13
C ALA A 181 -1.11 0.53 15.06
N ARG A 182 -1.78 0.68 16.21
CA ARG A 182 -3.08 1.34 16.26
C ARG A 182 -3.08 2.72 15.60
N GLY A 183 -4.08 3.00 14.76
CA GLY A 183 -4.21 4.29 14.08
C GLY A 183 -3.32 4.46 12.83
N VAL A 184 -2.61 3.41 12.41
CA VAL A 184 -1.87 3.39 11.14
C VAL A 184 -2.81 3.01 10.00
N ASP A 185 -3.02 3.95 9.09
CA ASP A 185 -3.71 3.79 7.81
C ASP A 185 -3.06 4.69 6.75
N LYS A 186 -3.60 4.75 5.52
CA LYS A 186 -3.05 5.64 4.49
C LYS A 186 -3.18 7.12 4.84
N ALA A 187 -4.15 7.53 5.66
CA ALA A 187 -4.23 8.92 6.14
C ALA A 187 -3.12 9.24 7.14
N TYR A 188 -2.71 8.27 7.97
CA TYR A 188 -1.50 8.35 8.79
C TYR A 188 -0.27 8.60 7.91
N GLY A 189 -0.06 7.77 6.89
CA GLY A 189 1.04 7.97 5.94
C GLY A 189 1.01 9.36 5.27
N MET A 190 -0.16 9.83 4.85
CA MET A 190 -0.29 11.19 4.27
C MET A 190 0.06 12.30 5.27
N ARG A 191 -0.30 12.18 6.55
CA ARG A 191 0.12 13.14 7.59
C ARG A 191 1.64 13.13 7.78
N LYS A 192 2.26 11.95 7.82
CA LYS A 192 3.73 11.82 7.87
C LYS A 192 4.37 12.44 6.64
N LEU A 193 3.80 12.26 5.45
CA LEU A 193 4.30 12.89 4.23
C LEU A 193 4.30 14.42 4.31
N VAL A 194 3.27 15.03 4.93
CA VAL A 194 3.24 16.48 5.19
C VAL A 194 4.38 16.90 6.11
N GLU A 195 4.60 16.17 7.20
CA GLU A 195 5.71 16.45 8.13
C GLU A 195 7.07 16.40 7.42
N GLN A 196 7.26 15.44 6.52
CA GLN A 196 8.53 15.24 5.81
C GLN A 196 8.75 16.22 4.66
N THR A 197 7.68 16.71 4.02
CA THR A 197 7.78 17.56 2.82
C THR A 197 7.49 19.03 3.09
N GLY A 198 6.80 19.36 4.19
CA GLY A 198 6.27 20.69 4.48
C GLY A 198 5.20 21.17 3.49
N ILE A 199 4.70 20.30 2.60
CA ILE A 199 3.65 20.63 1.65
C ILE A 199 2.30 20.50 2.36
N ALA A 200 1.45 21.52 2.27
CA ALA A 200 0.14 21.50 2.92
C ALA A 200 -0.83 20.49 2.25
N PRO A 201 -1.77 19.87 3.01
CA PRO A 201 -2.68 18.85 2.49
C PRO A 201 -3.46 19.26 1.24
N GLU A 202 -3.90 20.51 1.14
CA GLU A 202 -4.71 21.04 0.02
C GLU A 202 -3.91 21.17 -1.28
N ARG A 203 -2.58 21.01 -1.19
CA ARG A 203 -1.66 21.01 -2.32
C ARG A 203 -1.21 19.62 -2.73
N MET A 204 -1.67 18.58 -2.04
CA MET A 204 -1.45 17.18 -2.39
C MET A 204 -2.72 16.60 -3.03
N LEU A 205 -2.56 15.79 -4.08
CA LEU A 205 -3.64 14.98 -4.63
C LEU A 205 -3.32 13.51 -4.36
N PHE A 206 -4.25 12.78 -3.76
CA PHE A 206 -4.15 11.33 -3.60
C PHE A 206 -4.96 10.61 -4.69
N ILE A 207 -4.38 9.59 -5.32
CA ILE A 207 -5.03 8.75 -6.33
C ILE A 207 -5.02 7.30 -5.84
N GLY A 208 -6.16 6.63 -5.88
CA GLY A 208 -6.31 5.24 -5.41
C GLY A 208 -7.59 4.59 -5.90
N ASP A 209 -7.63 3.26 -5.91
CA ASP A 209 -8.74 2.47 -6.43
C ASP A 209 -9.83 2.18 -5.39
N ARG A 210 -9.47 2.14 -4.09
CA ARG A 210 -10.39 1.79 -2.99
C ARG A 210 -10.75 2.98 -2.10
N LEU A 211 -11.23 4.06 -2.72
CA LEU A 211 -11.75 5.26 -2.05
C LEU A 211 -13.25 5.15 -1.66
N ASP A 212 -13.83 3.96 -1.79
CA ASP A 212 -15.17 3.58 -1.32
C ASP A 212 -15.17 3.21 0.17
N GLU A 213 -16.32 3.30 0.84
CA GLU A 213 -16.42 2.97 2.28
C GLU A 213 -15.95 1.54 2.56
N GLY A 214 -15.03 1.40 3.51
CA GLY A 214 -14.38 0.12 3.84
C GLY A 214 -13.15 -0.21 2.99
N GLY A 215 -12.88 0.57 1.94
CA GLY A 215 -11.63 0.51 1.17
C GLY A 215 -10.42 1.01 1.97
N ASN A 216 -9.22 0.54 1.59
CA ASN A 216 -7.99 0.90 2.30
C ASN A 216 -7.51 2.34 2.01
N ASP A 217 -7.96 2.97 0.93
CA ASP A 217 -7.70 4.39 0.61
C ASP A 217 -8.72 5.34 1.23
N TYR A 218 -9.92 4.85 1.55
CA TYR A 218 -10.99 5.66 2.12
C TYR A 218 -10.57 6.53 3.32
N PRO A 219 -9.68 6.11 4.24
CA PRO A 219 -9.21 6.97 5.30
C PRO A 219 -8.63 8.31 4.81
N VAL A 220 -7.96 8.33 3.65
CA VAL A 220 -7.42 9.56 3.05
C VAL A 220 -8.57 10.50 2.64
N LYS A 221 -9.59 9.95 1.98
CA LYS A 221 -10.79 10.72 1.60
C LYS A 221 -11.58 11.21 2.82
N ALA A 222 -11.81 10.34 3.79
CA ALA A 222 -12.52 10.65 5.02
C ALA A 222 -11.82 11.73 5.86
N ALA A 223 -10.48 11.78 5.80
CA ALA A 223 -9.68 12.82 6.43
C ALA A 223 -9.69 14.17 5.68
N GLY A 224 -10.43 14.29 4.58
CA GLY A 224 -10.66 15.56 3.87
C GLY A 224 -9.58 15.95 2.86
N TRP A 225 -8.71 15.00 2.47
CA TRP A 225 -7.69 15.26 1.46
C TRP A 225 -8.31 15.37 0.05
N PRO A 226 -7.72 16.15 -0.86
CA PRO A 226 -8.05 16.07 -2.27
C PRO A 226 -7.74 14.65 -2.79
N THR A 227 -8.76 13.95 -3.29
CA THR A 227 -8.63 12.57 -3.79
C THR A 227 -9.23 12.42 -5.18
N ARG A 228 -8.68 11.52 -5.98
CA ARG A 228 -9.26 11.08 -7.25
C ARG A 228 -9.29 9.55 -7.32
N ALA A 229 -10.50 9.00 -7.49
CA ALA A 229 -10.70 7.57 -7.64
C ALA A 229 -10.36 7.11 -9.05
N VAL A 230 -9.88 5.88 -9.15
CA VAL A 230 -9.63 5.16 -10.41
C VAL A 230 -10.19 3.75 -10.31
N GLY A 231 -10.68 3.19 -11.40
CA GLY A 231 -11.16 1.80 -11.46
C GLY A 231 -10.06 0.76 -11.68
N GLY A 232 -8.83 1.22 -11.94
CA GLY A 232 -7.68 0.39 -12.26
C GLY A 232 -6.49 1.22 -12.73
N TRP A 233 -5.33 0.56 -12.88
CA TRP A 233 -4.09 1.21 -13.30
C TRP A 233 -4.18 1.82 -14.70
N GLU A 234 -5.04 1.29 -15.58
CA GLU A 234 -5.26 1.83 -16.91
C GLU A 234 -5.88 3.23 -16.85
N GLU A 235 -6.83 3.46 -15.94
CA GLU A 235 -7.45 4.79 -15.75
C GLU A 235 -6.47 5.79 -15.17
N THR A 236 -5.56 5.34 -14.29
CA THR A 236 -4.49 6.17 -13.74
C THR A 236 -3.61 6.79 -14.83
N LEU A 237 -3.42 6.13 -15.98
CA LEU A 237 -2.70 6.73 -17.12
C LEU A 237 -3.40 8.00 -17.61
N THR A 238 -4.72 7.93 -17.82
CA THR A 238 -5.53 9.07 -18.23
C THR A 238 -5.48 10.18 -17.19
N VAL A 239 -5.54 9.83 -15.90
CA VAL A 239 -5.38 10.81 -14.82
C VAL A 239 -4.04 11.53 -14.90
N ILE A 240 -2.94 10.79 -15.09
CA ILE A 240 -1.60 11.40 -15.20
C ILE A 240 -1.53 12.30 -16.44
N GLU A 241 -2.08 11.90 -17.58
CA GLU A 241 -2.12 12.71 -18.80
C GLU A 241 -2.84 14.05 -18.58
N GLU A 242 -3.98 14.04 -17.89
CA GLU A 242 -4.71 15.27 -17.53
C GLU A 242 -3.88 16.18 -16.61
N LEU A 243 -3.25 15.62 -15.57
CA LEU A 243 -2.37 16.37 -14.67
C LEU A 243 -1.15 16.95 -15.39
N LEU A 244 -0.70 16.31 -16.48
CA LEU A 244 0.39 16.80 -17.32
C LEU A 244 -0.05 17.92 -18.28
N ALA A 245 -1.35 18.07 -18.55
CA ALA A 245 -1.91 19.12 -19.40
C ALA A 245 -2.20 20.43 -18.64
N ASP A 246 -2.46 20.34 -17.33
CA ASP A 246 -2.64 21.48 -16.41
C ASP A 246 -1.32 22.18 -16.04
#